data_AF-A0A3P7E5Y8-F1
#
_entry.id   AF-A0A3P7E5Y8-F1
#
_cell.length_a   1.000
_cell.length_b   1.000
_cell.length_c   1.000
_cell.angle_alpha   90.00
_cell.angle_beta   90.00
_cell.angle_gamma   90.00
#
_symmetry.space_group_name_H-M   'P 1'
#
loop_
_entity.id
_entity.type
_entity.pdbx_description
1 polymer ?
#
loop_
_entity_poly.entity_id
_entity_poly.type
_entity_poly.pdbx_seq_one_letter_code
_entity_poly.pdbx_strand_id
1 'polypeptide(L)'
;MVNCATKCIQQTNFNFIKTNYCLRHQCAYHCFDGSCPTCSAFITRIFNQICIKANLRKRINFNGQCYEMFREIVYEKFEKKFKQAGRRPAIDIRTNLLWSD
;
A
#
# COMPACT_ATOMS: atom_id res chain seq x y z
N MET A 1 -3.02 11.61 -3.31
CA MET A 1 -4.06 10.92 -2.52
C MET A 1 -5.37 11.70 -2.42
N VAL A 2 -5.37 12.92 -1.87
CA VAL A 2 -6.59 13.74 -1.65
C VAL A 2 -7.46 13.86 -2.90
N ASN A 3 -6.88 14.20 -4.05
CA ASN A 3 -7.62 14.32 -5.32
C ASN A 3 -8.33 13.04 -5.74
N CYS A 4 -7.77 11.86 -5.43
CA CYS A 4 -8.42 10.58 -5.71
C CYS A 4 -9.64 10.38 -4.78
N ALA A 5 -9.48 10.67 -3.49
CA ALA A 5 -10.55 10.54 -2.52
C ALA A 5 -11.73 11.48 -2.84
N THR A 6 -11.46 12.74 -3.19
CA THR A 6 -12.49 13.70 -3.62
C THR A 6 -13.23 13.21 -4.86
N LYS A 7 -12.50 12.70 -5.87
CA LYS A 7 -13.11 12.11 -7.07
C LYS A 7 -13.98 10.90 -6.75
N CYS A 8 -13.53 10.02 -5.86
CA CYS A 8 -14.35 8.88 -5.41
C CYS A 8 -15.67 9.37 -4.82
N ILE A 9 -15.64 10.33 -3.89
CA ILE A 9 -16.86 10.84 -3.22
C ILE A 9 -17.84 11.44 -4.24
N GLN A 10 -17.33 12.23 -5.19
CA GLN A 10 -18.15 12.86 -6.23
C GLN A 10 -18.76 11.82 -7.19
N GLN A 11 -17.95 10.88 -7.68
CA GLN A 11 -18.39 9.87 -8.66
C GLN A 11 -19.38 8.86 -8.09
N THR A 12 -19.32 8.61 -6.77
CA THR A 12 -20.21 7.65 -6.12
C THR A 12 -21.48 8.28 -5.57
N ASN A 13 -21.64 9.60 -5.73
CA ASN A 13 -22.73 10.39 -5.15
C ASN A 13 -22.91 10.10 -3.66
N PHE A 14 -21.81 10.13 -2.90
CA PHE A 14 -21.78 9.85 -1.45
C PHE A 14 -22.30 8.46 -1.02
N ASN A 15 -22.54 7.53 -1.96
CA ASN A 15 -22.91 6.17 -1.61
C ASN A 15 -21.74 5.48 -0.87
N PHE A 16 -21.90 5.25 0.44
CA PHE A 16 -20.84 4.74 1.31
C PHE A 16 -20.18 3.46 0.78
N ILE A 17 -20.96 2.49 0.29
CA ILE A 17 -20.46 1.20 -0.20
C ILE A 17 -19.55 1.44 -1.42
N LYS A 18 -20.03 2.21 -2.40
CA LYS A 18 -19.27 2.54 -3.61
C LYS A 18 -18.04 3.40 -3.29
N THR A 19 -18.18 4.39 -2.39
CA THR A 19 -17.08 5.25 -1.94
C THR A 19 -15.98 4.43 -1.28
N ASN A 20 -16.34 3.55 -0.36
CA ASN A 20 -15.39 2.69 0.35
C ASN A 20 -14.67 1.74 -0.62
N TYR A 21 -15.38 1.16 -1.58
CA TYR A 21 -14.78 0.35 -2.64
C TYR A 21 -13.76 1.18 -3.44
N CYS A 22 -14.14 2.39 -3.89
CA CYS A 22 -13.27 3.28 -4.63
C CYS A 22 -12.00 3.65 -3.84
N LEU A 23 -12.15 4.04 -2.55
CA LEU A 23 -11.01 4.38 -1.69
C LEU A 23 -10.04 3.19 -1.52
N ARG A 24 -10.56 2.00 -1.22
CA ARG A 24 -9.76 0.80 -0.92
C ARG A 24 -9.08 0.19 -2.15
N HIS A 25 -9.72 0.23 -3.32
CA HIS A 25 -9.25 -0.43 -4.52
C HIS A 25 -8.58 0.52 -5.52
N GLN A 26 -8.87 1.83 -5.45
CA GLN A 26 -8.29 2.80 -6.37
C GLN A 26 -7.30 3.73 -5.67
N CYS A 27 -7.72 4.39 -4.58
CA CYS A 27 -6.91 5.44 -3.96
C CYS A 27 -5.82 4.94 -3.03
N ALA A 28 -6.02 3.79 -2.38
CA ALA A 28 -5.04 3.21 -1.46
C ALA A 28 -3.66 2.97 -2.12
N TYR A 29 -3.62 2.75 -3.44
CA TYR A 29 -2.38 2.73 -4.21
C TYR A 29 -1.48 3.95 -3.95
N HIS A 30 -2.06 5.15 -3.84
CA HIS A 30 -1.31 6.39 -3.62
C HIS A 30 -0.70 6.54 -2.22
N CYS A 31 -1.04 5.63 -1.30
CA CYS A 31 -0.32 5.50 -0.04
C CYS A 31 1.07 4.91 -0.27
N PHE A 32 1.24 4.08 -1.31
CA PHE A 32 2.42 3.23 -1.51
C PHE A 32 3.18 3.50 -2.82
N ASP A 33 2.74 4.42 -3.67
CA ASP A 33 3.42 4.79 -4.92
C ASP A 33 4.50 5.88 -4.74
N GLY A 34 4.80 6.22 -3.48
CA GLY A 34 5.71 7.30 -3.09
C GLY A 34 5.05 8.66 -2.85
N SER A 35 3.76 8.84 -3.22
CA SER A 35 3.10 10.15 -3.13
C SER A 35 2.78 10.60 -1.70
N CYS A 36 2.75 9.67 -0.73
CA CYS A 36 2.43 9.97 0.66
C CYS A 36 3.27 9.12 1.63
N PRO A 37 4.53 9.50 1.90
CA PRO A 37 5.44 8.73 2.76
C PRO A 37 4.89 8.49 4.17
N THR A 38 4.22 9.49 4.75
CA THR A 38 3.58 9.37 6.08
C THR A 38 2.51 8.28 6.09
N CYS A 39 1.67 8.19 5.05
CA CYS A 39 0.68 7.13 4.92
C CYS A 39 1.36 5.77 4.83
N SER A 40 2.34 5.62 3.92
CA SER A 40 3.06 4.35 3.76
C SER A 40 3.69 3.89 5.08
N ALA A 41 4.42 4.78 5.75
CA ALA A 41 5.10 4.48 7.01
C ALA A 41 4.12 4.07 8.11
N PHE A 42 3.02 4.81 8.25
CA PHE A 42 2.00 4.53 9.26
C PHE A 42 1.35 3.16 9.04
N ILE A 43 0.90 2.86 7.82
CA ILE A 43 0.25 1.59 7.52
C ILE A 43 1.24 0.42 7.61
N THR A 44 2.49 0.61 7.16
CA THR A 44 3.55 -0.38 7.30
C THR A 44 3.82 -0.71 8.77
N ARG A 45 3.85 0.31 9.66
CA ARG A 45 4.01 0.09 11.10
C ARG A 45 2.86 -0.73 11.69
N ILE A 46 1.62 -0.43 11.32
CA ILE A 46 0.44 -1.20 11.77
C ILE A 46 0.54 -2.65 11.29
N PHE A 47 0.84 -2.85 10.00
CA PHE A 47 0.99 -4.19 9.45
C PHE A 47 2.08 -4.97 10.16
N ASN A 48 3.26 -4.37 10.39
CA ASN A 48 4.36 -5.02 11.10
C ASN A 48 3.95 -5.47 12.51
N GLN A 49 3.21 -4.64 13.26
CA GLN A 49 2.71 -5.02 14.58
C GLN A 49 1.75 -6.21 14.51
N ILE A 50 0.81 -6.21 13.54
CA ILE A 50 -0.13 -7.32 13.34
C ILE A 50 0.62 -8.58 12.92
N CYS A 51 1.54 -8.46 11.98
CA CYS A 51 2.33 -9.56 11.45
C CYS A 51 3.15 -10.27 12.54
N ILE A 52 3.77 -9.50 13.44
CA ILE A 52 4.51 -10.02 14.58
C ILE A 52 3.55 -10.68 15.59
N LYS A 53 2.51 -9.96 16.03
CA LYS A 53 1.57 -10.46 17.06
C LYS A 53 0.80 -11.71 16.62
N ALA A 54 0.40 -11.77 15.36
CA ALA A 54 -0.30 -12.92 14.80
C ALA A 54 0.65 -14.01 14.26
N ASN A 55 1.97 -13.81 14.34
CA ASN A 55 2.99 -14.71 13.81
C ASN A 55 2.76 -15.07 12.33
N LEU A 56 2.36 -14.08 11.51
CA LEU A 56 1.91 -14.30 10.14
C LEU A 56 2.99 -14.98 9.29
N ARG A 57 4.26 -14.56 9.45
CA ARG A 57 5.40 -15.17 8.75
C ARG A 57 5.47 -16.68 8.92
N LYS A 58 5.31 -17.18 10.15
CA LYS A 58 5.33 -18.62 10.41
C LYS A 58 4.08 -19.32 9.85
N ARG A 59 2.91 -18.67 9.91
CA ARG A 59 1.65 -19.27 9.44
C ARG A 59 1.63 -19.55 7.94
N ILE A 60 2.36 -18.76 7.16
CA ILE A 60 2.43 -18.92 5.70
C ILE A 60 3.83 -19.30 5.20
N ASN A 61 4.74 -19.71 6.10
CA ASN A 61 6.14 -20.05 5.79
C ASN A 61 6.86 -18.98 4.96
N PHE A 62 6.63 -17.70 5.29
CA PHE A 62 7.24 -16.59 4.57
C PHE A 62 8.69 -16.36 5.00
N ASN A 63 9.60 -16.46 4.04
CA ASN A 63 11.03 -16.19 4.21
C ASN A 63 11.31 -14.70 4.03
N GLY A 64 11.36 -13.97 5.15
CA GLY A 64 11.69 -12.54 5.15
C GLY A 64 11.17 -11.82 6.39
N GLN A 65 11.18 -10.50 6.34
CA GLN A 65 10.63 -9.62 7.37
C GLN A 65 9.18 -9.25 7.07
N CYS A 66 8.45 -8.81 8.10
CA CYS A 66 7.05 -8.44 7.96
C CYS A 66 6.83 -7.29 6.95
N TYR A 67 7.78 -6.36 6.82
CA TYR A 67 7.65 -5.28 5.84
C TYR A 67 7.85 -5.77 4.40
N GLU A 68 8.65 -6.82 4.19
CA GLU A 68 8.86 -7.45 2.88
C GLU A 68 7.59 -8.17 2.44
N MET A 69 6.99 -8.94 3.35
CA MET A 69 5.66 -9.54 3.14
C MET A 69 4.63 -8.46 2.80
N PHE A 70 4.62 -7.35 3.54
CA PHE A 70 3.68 -6.27 3.27
C PHE A 70 3.91 -5.64 1.89
N ARG A 71 5.17 -5.44 1.52
CA ARG A 71 5.56 -4.92 0.21
C ARG A 71 5.06 -5.84 -0.91
N GLU A 72 5.19 -7.15 -0.76
CA GLU A 72 4.67 -8.13 -1.72
C GLU A 72 3.15 -8.08 -1.82
N ILE A 73 2.43 -8.08 -0.69
CA ILE A 73 0.96 -7.98 -0.65
C ILE A 73 0.49 -6.70 -1.36
N VAL A 74 1.16 -5.57 -1.11
CA VAL A 74 0.80 -4.29 -1.74
C VAL A 74 1.14 -4.30 -3.22
N TYR A 75 2.27 -4.89 -3.62
CA TYR A 75 2.62 -5.04 -5.02
C TYR A 75 1.58 -5.89 -5.75
N GLU A 76 1.24 -7.07 -5.24
CA GLU A 76 0.24 -7.97 -5.81
C GLU A 76 -1.12 -7.27 -5.94
N LYS A 77 -1.57 -6.59 -4.87
CA LYS A 77 -2.85 -5.87 -4.88
C LYS A 77 -2.95 -4.79 -5.96
N PHE A 78 -1.85 -4.13 -6.29
CA PHE A 78 -1.82 -3.01 -7.24
C PHE A 78 -0.87 -3.26 -8.42
N GLU A 79 -0.64 -4.53 -8.77
CA GLU A 79 0.41 -4.97 -9.69
C GLU A 79 0.34 -4.22 -11.03
N LYS A 80 -0.86 -4.13 -11.62
CA LYS A 80 -1.10 -3.41 -12.88
C LYS A 80 -0.64 -1.95 -12.80
N LYS A 81 -0.94 -1.26 -11.70
CA LYS A 81 -0.58 0.16 -11.52
C LYS A 81 0.93 0.33 -11.34
N PHE A 82 1.56 -0.55 -10.56
CA PHE A 82 3.01 -0.51 -10.37
C PHE A 82 3.78 -0.84 -11.66
N LYS A 83 3.34 -1.86 -12.41
CA LYS A 83 3.91 -2.21 -13.72
C LYS A 83 3.77 -1.05 -14.72
N GLN A 84 2.59 -0.46 -14.83
CA GLN A 84 2.35 0.70 -15.71
C GLN A 84 3.21 1.91 -15.35
N ALA A 85 3.43 2.15 -14.06
CA ALA A 85 4.24 3.28 -13.59
C ALA A 85 5.76 3.00 -13.62
N GLY A 86 6.20 1.76 -13.87
CA GLY A 86 7.60 1.34 -13.72
C GLY A 86 8.12 1.50 -12.29
N ARG A 87 7.26 1.32 -11.28
CA ARG A 87 7.58 1.56 -9.86
C ARG A 87 7.41 0.31 -9.01
N ARG A 88 8.03 0.34 -7.83
CA ARG A 88 7.79 -0.61 -6.73
C ARG A 88 7.11 0.09 -5.56
N PRO A 89 6.45 -0.65 -4.65
CA PRO A 89 5.83 -0.05 -3.48
C PRO A 89 6.89 0.61 -2.60
N ALA A 90 6.65 1.88 -2.25
CA ALA A 90 7.47 2.68 -1.34
C ALA A 90 7.24 2.27 0.12
N ILE A 91 7.53 1.00 0.43
CA ILE A 91 7.41 0.37 1.74
C ILE A 91 8.82 -0.03 2.17
N ASP A 92 9.29 0.55 3.29
CA ASP A 92 10.66 0.60 3.83
C ASP A 92 11.38 1.94 3.51
N ILE A 93 11.68 2.73 4.55
CA ILE A 93 12.34 4.05 4.48
C ILE A 93 13.73 3.97 5.14
N ARG A 94 14.45 2.85 5.01
CA ARG A 94 15.88 2.83 5.31
C ARG A 94 16.79 2.94 4.10
N THR A 95 16.25 3.00 2.89
CA THR A 95 17.03 3.28 1.68
C THR A 95 16.34 4.37 0.88
N ASN A 96 17.10 5.43 0.60
CA ASN A 96 16.70 6.56 -0.22
C ASN A 96 16.09 6.11 -1.55
N LEU A 97 15.17 6.94 -2.07
CA LEU A 97 14.48 6.87 -3.37
C LEU A 97 15.41 6.93 -4.61
N LEU A 98 16.69 6.64 -4.45
CA LEU A 98 17.69 6.67 -5.52
C LEU A 98 18.44 5.34 -5.49
N TRP A 99 18.03 4.42 -6.36
CA TRP A 99 18.93 3.38 -6.84
C TRP A 99 19.42 3.82 -8.21
N SER A 100 20.74 4.00 -8.26
CA SER A 100 21.55 3.81 -9.45
C SER A 100 21.50 2.34 -9.87
N ASP A 101 21.68 2.13 -11.17
CA ASP A 101 21.61 0.88 -11.96
C ASP A 101 22.06 -0.42 -11.26
#